data_AF-A0A9D3Y7Q7-F1
#
_entry.id   AF-A0A9D3Y7Q7-F1
#
_cell.length_a   1.000
_cell.length_b   1.000
_cell.length_c   1.000
_cell.angle_alpha   90.00
_cell.angle_beta   90.00
_cell.angle_gamma   90.00
#
_symmetry.space_group_name_H-M   'P 1'
#
loop_
_entity.id
_entity.type
_entity.pdbx_description
1 polymer ?
#
loop_
_entity_poly.entity_id
_entity_poly.type
_entity_poly.pdbx_seq_one_letter_code
_entity_poly.pdbx_strand_id
1 'polypeptide(L)'
;MASYDNRNWFTSRNILTRADLGEYLAPCCKKFYKCRVCHDENETHDETYVIDRKAVELIKCSMCDLVQNVRNICESCNVVFGKYFCEKCRLYDDEDKGQFHCDECGLCSALRRSPAVIVQCV
;
A
#
# COMPACT_ATOMS: atom_id res chain seq x y z
N MET A 1 -20.36 2.67 -29.45
CA MET A 1 -19.50 3.80 -29.00
C MET A 1 -18.87 3.41 -27.68
N ALA A 2 -17.73 2.71 -27.75
CA ALA A 2 -16.94 2.36 -26.58
C ALA A 2 -15.79 3.38 -26.51
N SER A 3 -15.88 4.31 -25.57
CA SER A 3 -14.81 5.28 -25.29
C SER A 3 -13.65 4.54 -24.63
N TYR A 4 -12.64 4.26 -25.44
CA TYR A 4 -11.35 3.73 -25.06
C TYR A 4 -10.60 4.79 -24.23
N ASP A 5 -10.71 4.72 -22.90
CA ASP A 5 -9.95 5.57 -21.97
C ASP A 5 -8.52 5.03 -21.88
N ASN A 6 -7.63 5.76 -22.54
CA ASN A 6 -6.21 5.46 -22.75
C ASN A 6 -5.36 5.99 -21.58
N ARG A 7 -5.70 5.59 -20.35
CA ARG A 7 -4.91 5.79 -19.13
C ARG A 7 -4.28 4.49 -18.65
N ASN A 8 -3.27 4.06 -19.40
CA ASN A 8 -2.11 3.24 -19.01
C ASN A 8 -2.22 2.37 -17.73
N TRP A 9 -3.18 1.44 -17.74
CA TRP A 9 -2.99 -0.03 -17.80
C TRP A 9 -2.15 -0.80 -16.76
N PHE A 10 -1.71 -0.23 -15.63
CA PHE A 10 -1.33 -1.05 -14.44
C PHE A 10 -2.47 -1.16 -13.41
N THR A 11 -3.71 -1.01 -13.88
CA THR A 11 -4.94 -1.13 -13.10
C THR A 11 -5.31 -2.60 -12.90
N SER A 12 -5.20 -3.10 -11.66
CA SER A 12 -6.34 -3.78 -10.99
C SER A 12 -6.03 -4.19 -9.53
N ARG A 13 -6.42 -3.26 -8.63
CA ARG A 13 -6.68 -3.41 -7.18
C ARG A 13 -5.46 -3.37 -6.23
N ASN A 14 -5.54 -2.38 -5.33
CA ASN A 14 -5.04 -2.39 -3.95
C ASN A 14 -3.52 -2.23 -3.73
N ILE A 15 -3.09 -0.99 -3.50
CA ILE A 15 -1.73 -0.66 -3.03
C ILE A 15 -1.76 -0.22 -1.56
N LEU A 16 -2.65 -0.79 -0.74
CA LEU A 16 -2.52 -0.65 0.72
C LEU A 16 -2.66 -1.98 1.45
N THR A 17 -3.55 -2.87 1.05
CA THR A 17 -3.38 -4.30 1.25
C THR A 17 -4.12 -5.02 0.13
N ARG A 18 -3.43 -5.92 -0.58
CA ARG A 18 -4.14 -7.07 -1.14
C ARG A 18 -4.24 -8.21 -0.13
N ALA A 19 -3.54 -8.07 0.99
CA ALA A 19 -3.71 -8.91 2.15
C ALA A 19 -4.96 -8.52 2.92
N ASP A 20 -5.99 -9.34 2.80
CA ASP A 20 -7.26 -9.22 3.54
C ASP A 20 -7.10 -9.40 5.08
N LEU A 21 -5.87 -9.38 5.58
CA LEU A 21 -5.48 -9.75 6.94
C LEU A 21 -5.14 -8.54 7.82
N GLY A 22 -5.07 -7.33 7.25
CA GLY A 22 -4.74 -6.11 7.97
C GLY A 22 -5.52 -4.88 7.49
N GLU A 23 -5.90 -4.02 8.43
CA GLU A 23 -6.56 -2.73 8.20
C GLU A 23 -5.70 -1.62 8.77
N TYR A 24 -5.35 -0.60 7.99
CA TYR A 24 -4.54 0.51 8.47
C TYR A 24 -5.40 1.60 9.09
N LEU A 25 -4.89 2.26 10.13
CA LEU A 25 -5.50 3.47 10.67
C LEU A 25 -5.22 4.64 9.73
N ALA A 26 -6.25 5.16 9.08
CA ALA A 26 -6.12 6.33 8.23
C ALA A 26 -5.81 7.56 9.10
N PRO A 27 -4.69 8.28 8.87
CA PRO A 27 -4.29 9.39 9.73
C PRO A 27 -5.24 10.59 9.65
N CYS A 28 -5.96 10.74 8.53
CA CYS A 28 -6.94 11.78 8.23
C CYS A 28 -8.17 11.75 9.15
N CYS A 29 -8.81 10.59 9.30
CA CYS A 29 -10.10 10.42 9.96
C CYS A 29 -10.07 9.45 11.14
N LYS A 30 -8.91 8.84 11.41
CA LYS A 30 -8.69 7.88 12.51
C LYS A 30 -9.65 6.68 12.46
N LYS A 31 -10.00 6.25 11.25
CA LYS A 31 -10.78 5.03 10.97
C LYS A 31 -9.92 3.98 10.28
N PHE A 32 -10.30 2.71 10.43
CA PHE A 32 -9.57 1.58 9.87
C PHE A 32 -10.09 1.22 8.48
N TYR A 33 -9.17 1.02 7.53
CA TYR A 33 -9.50 0.57 6.18
C TYR A 33 -8.51 -0.46 5.68
N LYS A 34 -8.99 -1.37 4.82
CA LYS A 34 -8.13 -2.33 4.11
C LYS A 34 -7.31 -1.65 3.03
N CYS A 35 -7.92 -0.70 2.32
CA CYS A 35 -7.30 -0.10 1.16
C CYS A 35 -7.64 1.39 1.00
N ARG A 36 -6.77 2.14 0.29
CA ARG A 36 -7.02 3.56 0.00
C ARG A 36 -8.33 3.75 -0.76
N VAL A 37 -8.60 2.88 -1.74
CA VAL A 37 -9.85 2.94 -2.51
C VAL A 37 -11.05 2.74 -1.58
N CYS A 38 -10.95 1.79 -0.64
CA CYS A 38 -11.97 1.50 0.35
C CYS A 38 -12.20 2.71 1.27
N HIS A 39 -11.14 3.45 1.63
CA HIS A 39 -11.26 4.73 2.33
C HIS A 39 -11.93 5.79 1.45
N ASP A 40 -11.41 6.03 0.24
CA ASP A 40 -11.87 7.08 -0.68
C ASP A 40 -13.34 6.86 -1.11
N GLU A 41 -13.82 5.61 -1.14
CA GLU A 41 -15.23 5.26 -1.41
C GLU A 41 -16.17 5.50 -0.22
N ASN A 42 -15.67 5.45 1.02
CA ASN A 42 -16.48 5.53 2.24
C ASN A 42 -16.39 6.90 2.93
N GLU A 43 -15.38 7.70 2.60
CA GLU A 43 -15.17 9.02 3.18
C GLU A 43 -15.32 10.11 2.12
N THR A 44 -16.13 11.12 2.43
CA THR A 44 -16.38 12.27 1.52
C THR A 44 -15.35 13.38 1.71
N HIS A 45 -14.12 13.04 2.09
CA HIS A 45 -13.06 14.03 2.14
C HIS A 45 -12.80 14.55 0.73
N ASP A 46 -12.56 15.86 0.57
CA ASP A 46 -12.23 16.48 -0.71
C ASP A 46 -11.13 15.69 -1.42
N GLU A 47 -11.15 15.66 -2.75
CA GLU A 47 -10.24 14.87 -3.62
C GLU A 47 -8.75 15.19 -3.38
N THR A 48 -8.49 16.28 -2.66
CA THR A 48 -7.17 16.74 -2.19
C THR A 48 -6.65 15.97 -0.97
N TYR A 49 -7.51 15.29 -0.20
CA TYR A 49 -7.14 14.56 1.02
C TYR A 49 -6.72 13.12 0.71
N VAL A 50 -5.67 12.99 -0.09
CA VAL A 50 -5.00 11.71 -0.33
C VAL A 50 -4.34 11.25 0.96
N ILE A 51 -4.65 10.03 1.42
CA ILE A 51 -3.92 9.44 2.56
C ILE A 51 -2.43 9.41 2.25
N ASP A 52 -1.65 10.09 3.10
CA ASP A 52 -0.21 9.88 3.16
C ASP A 52 0.07 8.50 3.77
N ARG A 53 0.45 7.56 2.90
CA ARG A 53 0.75 6.18 3.30
C ARG A 53 1.90 6.12 4.29
N LYS A 54 2.87 7.03 4.20
CA LYS A 54 4.05 7.04 5.07
C LYS A 54 3.69 7.47 6.49
N ALA A 55 2.62 8.25 6.64
CA ALA A 55 2.08 8.69 7.93
C ALA A 55 1.21 7.63 8.63
N VAL A 56 1.02 6.44 8.03
CA VAL A 56 0.34 5.32 8.69
C VAL A 56 1.28 4.69 9.72
N GLU A 57 0.86 4.70 10.99
CA GLU A 57 1.62 4.16 12.12
C GLU A 57 1.01 2.88 12.68
N LEU A 58 -0.31 2.71 12.55
CA LEU A 58 -1.05 1.60 13.15
C LEU A 58 -1.74 0.72 12.11
N ILE A 59 -1.71 -0.58 12.37
CA ILE A 59 -2.42 -1.62 11.64
C ILE A 59 -3.21 -2.49 12.62
N LYS A 60 -4.44 -2.84 12.25
CA LYS A 60 -5.31 -3.77 12.96
C LYS A 60 -5.30 -5.11 12.24
N CYS A 61 -5.03 -6.18 12.96
CA CYS A 61 -5.11 -7.54 12.42
C CYS A 61 -6.57 -7.97 12.24
N SER A 62 -6.97 -8.36 11.03
CA SER A 62 -8.33 -8.85 10.76
C SER A 62 -8.61 -10.26 11.31
N MET A 63 -7.57 -10.99 11.74
CA MET A 63 -7.69 -12.36 12.29
C MET A 63 -7.90 -12.38 13.81
N CYS A 64 -7.33 -11.43 14.54
CA CYS A 64 -7.38 -11.40 16.00
C CYS A 64 -7.73 -10.03 16.60
N ASP A 65 -8.09 -9.06 15.76
CA ASP A 65 -8.46 -7.69 16.11
C ASP A 65 -7.40 -6.86 16.86
N LEU A 66 -6.17 -7.38 17.02
CA LEU A 66 -5.08 -6.64 17.65
C LEU A 66 -4.70 -5.41 16.82
N VAL A 67 -4.73 -4.24 17.46
CA VAL A 67 -4.14 -3.01 16.92
C VAL A 67 -2.70 -2.92 17.37
N GLN A 68 -1.80 -2.73 16.42
CA GLN A 68 -0.35 -2.76 16.62
C GLN A 68 0.34 -1.75 15.70
N ASN A 69 1.62 -1.48 15.96
CA ASN A 69 2.44 -0.70 15.04
C ASN A 69 2.56 -1.41 13.68
N VAL A 70 2.78 -0.64 12.61
CA VAL A 70 3.01 -1.20 11.27
C VAL A 70 4.22 -2.14 11.29
N ARG A 71 3.96 -3.41 10.93
CA ARG A 71 4.95 -4.48 10.76
C ARG A 71 4.34 -5.55 9.87
N ASN A 72 5.15 -6.44 9.30
CA ASN A 72 4.65 -7.49 8.40
C ASN A 72 3.93 -8.65 9.11
N ILE A 73 4.16 -8.84 10.41
CA ILE A 73 3.68 -10.02 11.13
C ILE A 73 2.84 -9.58 12.32
N CYS A 74 1.66 -10.14 12.53
CA CYS A 74 0.87 -9.85 13.73
C CYS A 74 1.60 -10.30 15.01
N GLU A 75 1.61 -9.47 16.05
CA GLU A 75 2.33 -9.78 17.31
C GLU A 75 1.64 -10.87 18.12
N SER A 76 0.32 -11.03 17.96
CA SER A 76 -0.49 -11.99 18.71
C SER A 76 -0.63 -13.32 17.96
N CYS A 77 -1.19 -13.31 16.74
CA CYS A 77 -1.48 -14.55 16.01
C CYS A 77 -0.41 -14.97 15.00
N ASN A 78 0.69 -14.20 14.89
CA ASN A 78 1.80 -14.46 13.97
C ASN A 78 1.42 -14.58 12.48
N VAL A 79 0.23 -14.10 12.09
CA VAL A 79 -0.15 -14.06 10.69
C VAL A 79 0.73 -13.06 9.93
N VAL A 80 1.13 -13.41 8.71
CA VAL A 80 1.91 -12.56 7.83
C VAL A 80 0.94 -11.74 6.96
N PHE A 81 1.06 -10.40 6.99
CA PHE A 81 0.21 -9.47 6.26
C PHE A 81 0.65 -9.24 4.80
N GLY A 82 1.72 -9.87 4.34
CA GLY A 82 2.15 -9.78 2.94
C GLY A 82 3.44 -10.56 2.71
N LYS A 83 3.59 -11.14 1.52
CA LYS A 83 4.86 -11.78 1.11
C LYS A 83 5.96 -10.74 0.95
N TYR A 84 5.62 -9.54 0.51
CA TYR A 84 6.49 -8.38 0.49
C TYR A 84 5.93 -7.29 1.40
N PHE A 85 6.81 -6.73 2.23
CA PHE A 85 6.50 -5.59 3.08
C PHE A 85 7.60 -4.55 2.95
N CYS A 86 7.21 -3.32 2.63
CA CYS A 86 8.10 -2.16 2.69
C CYS A 86 7.68 -1.24 3.83
N GLU A 87 8.54 -1.13 4.83
CA GLU A 87 8.31 -0.28 5.99
C GLU A 87 8.26 1.21 5.61
N LYS A 88 9.17 1.66 4.72
CA LYS A 88 9.26 3.06 4.28
C LYS A 88 8.03 3.53 3.50
N CYS A 89 7.47 2.65 2.66
CA CYS A 89 6.29 2.94 1.86
C CYS A 89 4.98 2.51 2.52
N ARG A 90 5.06 1.79 3.65
CA ARG A 90 3.93 1.11 4.30
C ARG A 90 3.12 0.26 3.30
N LEU A 91 3.84 -0.47 2.44
CA LEU A 91 3.28 -1.28 1.36
C LEU A 91 3.31 -2.76 1.73
N TYR A 92 2.16 -3.43 1.59
CA TYR A 92 2.01 -4.87 1.70
C TYR A 92 1.58 -5.46 0.35
N ASP A 93 2.27 -6.48 -0.14
CA ASP A 93 1.95 -7.22 -1.37
C ASP A 93 1.99 -8.74 -1.09
N ASP A 94 1.02 -9.49 -1.59
CA ASP A 94 0.88 -10.94 -1.40
C ASP A 94 1.61 -11.77 -2.47
N GLU A 95 2.17 -11.11 -3.48
CA GLU A 95 2.95 -11.73 -4.52
C GLU A 95 4.39 -11.26 -4.40
N ASP A 96 5.36 -12.18 -4.39
CA ASP A 96 6.76 -11.80 -4.55
C ASP A 96 7.10 -11.70 -6.04
N LYS A 97 7.16 -10.47 -6.55
CA LYS A 97 7.53 -10.19 -7.94
C LYS A 97 9.00 -9.77 -8.07
N GLY A 98 9.79 -9.96 -7.00
CA GLY A 98 11.13 -9.38 -6.90
C GLY A 98 11.09 -7.85 -6.75
N GLN A 99 10.01 -7.32 -6.16
CA GLN A 99 9.92 -5.90 -5.87
C GLN A 99 10.91 -5.46 -4.79
N PHE A 100 11.40 -4.24 -4.94
CA PHE A 100 12.31 -3.61 -3.99
C PHE A 100 11.96 -2.14 -3.84
N HIS A 101 12.36 -1.56 -2.71
CA HIS A 101 12.29 -0.12 -2.47
C HIS A 101 13.54 0.56 -3.05
N CYS A 102 13.36 1.55 -3.92
CA CYS A 102 14.44 2.41 -4.38
C CYS A 102 14.50 3.66 -3.48
N ASP A 103 15.61 3.84 -2.75
CA ASP A 103 15.79 4.97 -1.83
C ASP A 103 15.86 6.32 -2.56
N GLU A 104 16.42 6.34 -3.78
CA GLU A 104 16.52 7.56 -4.61
C GLU A 104 15.14 8.02 -5.11
N CYS A 105 14.30 7.07 -5.55
CA CYS A 105 12.96 7.37 -6.03
C CYS A 105 11.93 7.49 -4.89
N GLY A 106 12.21 6.89 -3.73
CA GLY A 106 11.26 6.78 -2.62
C GLY A 106 10.04 5.89 -2.91
N LEU A 107 10.16 4.95 -3.87
CA LEU A 107 9.06 4.12 -4.38
C LEU A 107 9.44 2.64 -4.45
N CYS A 108 8.45 1.76 -4.27
CA CYS A 108 8.60 0.31 -4.50
C CYS A 108 8.29 -0.04 -5.96
N SER A 109 9.11 -0.88 -6.59
CA SER A 109 8.87 -1.37 -7.95
C SER A 109 9.38 -2.79 -8.15
N ALA A 110 8.69 -3.57 -8.98
CA ALA A 110 9.10 -4.91 -9.42
C ALA A 110 10.00 -4.91 -10.67
N LEU A 111 10.17 -3.77 -11.32
CA LEU A 111 11.01 -3.66 -12.51
C LEU A 111 12.45 -3.41 -12.07
N ARG A 112 13.36 -4.35 -12.35
CA ARG A 112 14.79 -4.06 -12.41
C ARG A 112 15.00 -3.03 -13.52
N ARG A 113 15.07 -1.76 -13.16
CA ARG A 113 15.50 -0.72 -14.12
C ARG A 113 16.90 -1.12 -14.57
N SER A 114 17.06 -1.39 -15.87
CA SER A 114 18.37 -1.65 -16.44
C SER A 114 19.32 -0.47 -16.12
N PRO A 115 20.64 -0.68 -16.08
CA PRO A 115 21.60 0.40 -15.82
C PRO A 115 21.45 1.61 -16.77
N ALA A 116 20.83 1.41 -17.93
CA ALA A 116 20.57 2.44 -18.93
C ALA A 116 19.37 3.37 -18.62
N VAL A 117 18.56 3.08 -17.60
CA VAL A 117 17.41 3.92 -17.16
C VAL A 117 17.70 4.60 -15.81
N ILE A 118 18.97 4.65 -15.41
CA ILE A 118 19.43 5.52 -14.31
C ILE A 118 19.30 7.01 -14.71
N VAL A 119 19.20 7.31 -16.01
CA VAL A 119 19.12 8.67 -16.57
C VAL A 119 17.67 9.21 -16.59
N GLN A 120 16.99 9.18 -15.45
CA GLN A 120 15.83 10.07 -15.19
C GLN A 120 15.49 10.15 -13.69
N CYS A 121 16.52 10.09 -12.84
CA CYS A 121 16.45 10.58 -11.46
C CYS A 121 17.16 11.94 -11.30
N VAL A 122 17.12 12.75 -12.36
CA VAL A 122 17.44 14.19 -12.36
C VAL A 122 16.30 14.92 -13.07
#